data_AF-A0A2E9GJ75-F1
#
_entry.id   AF-A0A2E9GJ75-F1
#
_cell.length_a   1.000
_cell.length_b   1.000
_cell.length_c   1.000
_cell.angle_alpha   90.00
_cell.angle_beta   90.00
_cell.angle_gamma   90.00
#
_symmetry.space_group_name_H-M   'P 1'
#
loop_
_entity.id
_entity.type
_entity.pdbx_description
1 polymer ?
#
loop_
_entity_poly.entity_id
_entity_poly.type
_entity_poly.pdbx_seq_one_letter_code
_entity_poly.pdbx_strand_id
1 'polypeptide(L)'
;MFEFINQNSVLIALVALIIFISYLFLKTRSYAFLLILPIIIIASLVVINDSTPEKLEQEIKSAGFFIIDQPTVVEFMSPSCMACIYSRPTVSAMKDKFSDQVDFIVVNVKESEAMDLVLKYKVRSTPTFIMFGSDGLEKTRFSGLARSKIMQESIEMILEN
;
A
#
# COMPACT_ATOMS: atom_id res chain seq x y z
N MET A 1 7.31 12.41 -6.43
CA MET A 1 8.59 13.17 -6.30
C MET A 1 8.53 14.00 -5.02
N PHE A 2 8.33 13.38 -3.85
CA PHE A 2 8.47 13.99 -2.53
C PHE A 2 8.57 12.85 -1.50
N GLU A 3 9.72 12.18 -1.44
CA GLU A 3 10.00 11.11 -0.46
C GLU A 3 11.42 11.29 0.08
N PHE A 4 11.69 12.37 0.81
CA PHE A 4 12.96 12.52 1.56
C PHE A 4 12.83 13.40 2.80
N ILE A 5 11.69 13.39 3.48
CA ILE A 5 11.62 13.96 4.82
C ILE A 5 11.93 12.82 5.81
N ASN A 6 13.22 12.54 6.00
CA ASN A 6 13.70 11.65 7.06
C ASN A 6 13.28 12.24 8.42
N GLN A 7 12.76 11.43 9.35
CA GLN A 7 12.31 11.89 10.67
C GLN A 7 13.40 12.66 11.42
N ASN A 8 14.66 12.25 11.25
CA ASN A 8 15.82 12.97 11.82
C ASN A 8 16.04 14.35 11.18
N SER A 9 15.67 14.53 9.91
CA SER A 9 15.79 15.80 9.20
C SER A 9 14.77 16.85 9.68
N VAL A 10 13.55 16.42 10.02
CA VAL A 10 12.52 17.30 10.62
C VAL A 10 12.96 17.80 11.98
N LEU A 11 13.50 16.89 12.81
CA LEU A 11 13.93 17.23 14.16
C LEU A 11 15.07 18.25 14.15
N ILE A 12 16.05 18.08 13.25
CA ILE A 12 17.15 19.03 13.07
C ILE A 12 16.63 20.39 12.59
N ALA A 13 15.67 20.42 11.66
CA ALA A 13 15.08 21.65 11.15
C ALA A 13 14.32 22.42 12.25
N LEU A 14 13.57 21.73 13.11
CA LEU A 14 12.87 22.35 14.24
C LEU A 14 13.83 22.93 15.27
N VAL A 15 14.90 22.20 15.62
CA VAL A 15 15.91 22.71 16.56
C VAL A 15 16.63 23.94 15.99
N ALA A 16 17.00 23.92 14.71
CA ALA A 16 17.62 25.07 14.04
C ALA A 16 16.69 26.29 14.02
N LEU A 17 15.39 26.08 13.76
CA LEU A 17 14.38 27.15 13.76
C LEU A 17 14.23 27.77 15.16
N ILE A 18 14.21 26.95 16.22
CA ILE A 18 14.12 27.43 17.61
C ILE A 18 15.34 28.27 17.99
N ILE A 19 16.54 27.81 17.64
CA ILE A 19 17.79 28.56 17.88
C ILE A 19 17.78 29.90 17.12
N PHE A 20 17.34 29.89 15.87
CA PHE A 20 17.24 31.08 15.03
C PHE A 20 16.24 32.11 15.58
N ILE A 21 15.06 31.66 16.00
CA ILE A 21 14.03 32.50 16.62
C ILE A 21 14.54 33.10 17.95
N SER A 22 15.22 32.29 18.78
CA SER A 22 15.86 32.75 20.02
C SER A 22 16.94 33.81 19.76
N TYR A 23 17.76 33.61 18.73
CA TYR A 23 18.76 34.60 18.30
C TYR A 23 18.13 35.92 17.85
N LEU A 24 17.08 35.87 17.01
CA LEU A 24 16.35 37.06 16.58
C LEU A 24 15.70 37.80 17.76
N PHE A 25 15.15 37.05 18.72
CA PHE A 25 14.62 37.61 19.96
C PHE A 25 15.69 38.36 20.76
N LEU A 26 16.87 37.75 20.95
CA LEU A 26 17.97 38.39 21.67
C LEU A 26 18.50 39.64 20.96
N LYS A 27 18.54 39.63 19.62
CA LYS A 27 19.06 40.74 18.81
C LYS A 27 18.11 41.93 18.73
N THR A 28 16.81 41.68 18.58
CA THR A 28 15.81 42.74 18.33
C THR A 28 15.00 43.07 19.59
N ARG A 29 15.13 42.27 20.66
CA ARG A 29 14.45 42.41 21.96
C ARG A 29 12.92 42.50 21.84
N SER A 30 12.37 41.94 20.77
CA SER A 30 10.94 41.99 20.44
C SER A 30 10.28 40.65 20.72
N TYR A 31 9.32 40.65 21.64
CA TYR A 31 8.55 39.46 22.05
C TYR A 31 7.60 38.92 20.96
N ALA A 32 7.43 39.64 19.84
CA ALA A 32 6.59 39.21 18.72
C ALA A 32 7.02 37.84 18.13
N PHE A 33 8.32 37.53 18.15
CA PHE A 33 8.86 36.25 17.67
C PHE A 33 8.64 35.07 18.62
N LEU A 34 8.27 35.30 19.88
CA LEU A 34 7.89 34.20 20.77
C LEU A 34 6.44 33.75 20.54
N LEU A 35 5.60 34.62 19.96
CA LEU A 35 4.20 34.30 19.65
C LEU A 35 4.02 33.32 18.47
N ILE A 36 5.06 33.12 17.64
CA ILE A 36 5.02 32.15 16.54
C ILE A 36 5.33 30.72 16.99
N LEU A 37 6.00 30.52 18.13
CA LEU A 37 6.31 29.19 18.68
C LEU A 37 5.07 28.32 18.96
N PRO A 38 4.00 28.82 19.62
CA PRO A 38 2.81 28.00 19.84
C PRO A 38 2.13 27.60 18.52
N ILE A 39 2.16 28.46 17.50
CA ILE A 39 1.60 28.15 16.17
C ILE A 39 2.38 27.01 15.51
N ILE A 40 3.71 27.04 15.60
CA ILE A 40 4.60 25.98 15.09
C ILE A 40 4.39 24.67 15.85
N ILE A 41 4.22 24.73 17.18
CA ILE A 41 3.96 23.54 18.01
C ILE A 41 2.60 22.92 17.66
N ILE A 42 1.54 23.74 17.51
CA ILE A 42 0.22 23.27 17.11
C ILE A 42 0.26 22.65 15.71
N ALA A 43 0.92 23.30 14.75
CA ALA A 43 1.10 22.75 13.41
C ALA A 43 1.87 21.42 13.43
N SER A 44 2.92 21.32 14.26
CA SER A 44 3.70 20.08 14.42
C SER A 44 2.88 18.96 15.05
N LEU A 45 2.05 19.26 16.05
CA LEU A 45 1.13 18.29 16.67
C LEU A 45 0.07 17.80 15.68
N VAL A 46 -0.46 18.69 14.83
CA VAL A 46 -1.40 18.31 13.75
C VAL A 46 -0.74 17.36 12.76
N VAL A 47 0.51 17.62 12.35
CA VAL A 47 1.26 16.75 11.44
C VAL A 47 1.55 15.38 12.07
N ILE A 48 1.89 15.33 13.36
CA ILE A 48 2.13 14.06 14.08
C ILE A 48 0.82 13.26 14.22
N ASN A 49 -0.30 13.93 14.51
CA ASN A 49 -1.61 13.28 14.63
C ASN A 49 -2.15 12.77 13.27
N ASP A 50 -1.69 13.34 12.15
CA ASP A 50 -2.01 12.83 10.81
C ASP A 50 -1.20 11.57 10.44
N SER A 51 -0.12 11.28 11.17
CA SER A 51 0.82 10.19 10.89
C SER A 51 0.52 8.88 11.65
N THR A 52 -0.69 8.70 12.20
CA THR A 52 -1.04 7.51 12.98
C THR A 52 -0.92 6.23 12.14
N PRO A 53 -0.33 5.13 12.68
CA PRO A 53 -0.22 3.84 11.98
C PRO A 53 -1.57 3.31 11.47
N GLU A 54 -2.64 3.56 12.24
CA GLU A 54 -4.01 3.11 11.93
C GLU A 54 -4.57 3.78 10.66
N LYS A 55 -4.25 5.05 10.39
CA LYS A 55 -4.71 5.78 9.20
C LYS A 55 -3.94 5.37 7.94
N LEU A 56 -2.64 5.05 8.07
CA LEU A 56 -1.83 4.47 7.01
C LEU A 56 -2.29 3.05 6.66
N GLU A 57 -2.57 2.25 7.68
CA GLU A 57 -3.07 0.88 7.52
C GLU A 57 -4.51 0.88 6.96
N GLN A 58 -5.35 1.83 7.39
CA GLN A 58 -6.68 2.06 6.79
C GLN A 58 -6.59 2.61 5.37
N GLU A 59 -5.68 3.51 5.00
CA GLU A 59 -5.49 3.95 3.60
C GLU A 59 -4.96 2.82 2.71
N ILE A 60 -4.17 1.89 3.23
CA ILE A 60 -3.75 0.69 2.49
C ILE A 60 -4.94 -0.26 2.25
N LYS A 61 -5.80 -0.47 3.27
CA LYS A 61 -7.06 -1.23 3.14
C LYS A 61 -8.12 -0.51 2.29
N SER A 62 -8.13 0.82 2.29
CA SER A 62 -9.18 1.67 1.70
C SER A 62 -8.77 2.44 0.45
N ALA A 63 -7.55 2.27 -0.07
CA ALA A 63 -7.17 2.81 -1.38
C ALA A 63 -8.01 2.18 -2.54
N GLY A 64 -8.97 1.30 -2.24
CA GLY A 64 -10.29 1.38 -2.85
C GLY A 64 -10.36 0.82 -4.27
N PHE A 65 -10.12 -0.47 -4.42
CA PHE A 65 -10.41 -1.11 -5.70
C PHE A 65 -10.90 -2.56 -5.55
N PHE A 66 -10.48 -3.24 -4.48
CA PHE A 66 -11.09 -4.49 -4.03
C PHE A 66 -11.55 -4.32 -2.59
N ILE A 67 -12.75 -4.78 -2.28
CA ILE A 67 -13.26 -4.92 -0.92
C ILE A 67 -12.81 -6.31 -0.46
N ILE A 68 -11.86 -6.38 0.47
CA ILE A 68 -11.24 -7.62 0.92
C ILE A 68 -11.81 -7.96 2.31
N ASP A 69 -12.77 -8.87 2.33
CA ASP A 69 -13.46 -9.30 3.56
C ASP A 69 -12.99 -10.70 4.02
N GLN A 70 -12.27 -11.40 3.14
CA GLN A 70 -11.67 -12.70 3.35
C GLN A 70 -10.36 -12.80 2.54
N PRO A 71 -9.47 -13.76 2.83
CA PRO A 71 -8.26 -13.97 2.05
C PRO A 71 -8.58 -14.04 0.56
N THR A 72 -7.84 -13.31 -0.28
CA THR A 72 -8.22 -13.08 -1.68
C THR A 72 -7.04 -13.23 -2.62
N VAL A 73 -7.24 -13.92 -3.73
CA VAL A 73 -6.30 -14.01 -4.86
C VAL A 73 -6.82 -13.15 -6.00
N VAL A 74 -6.06 -12.13 -6.37
CA VAL A 74 -6.34 -11.28 -7.54
C VAL A 74 -5.44 -11.71 -8.71
N GLU A 75 -6.05 -12.19 -9.79
CA GLU A 75 -5.39 -12.54 -11.04
C GLU A 75 -5.49 -11.39 -12.05
N PHE A 76 -4.37 -10.77 -12.39
CA PHE A 76 -4.27 -9.86 -13.53
C PHE A 76 -3.92 -10.65 -14.78
N MET A 77 -4.82 -10.70 -15.75
CA MET A 77 -4.69 -11.53 -16.94
C MET A 77 -5.22 -10.86 -18.21
N SER A 78 -5.04 -11.53 -19.34
CA SER A 78 -5.66 -11.17 -20.62
C SER A 78 -6.09 -12.43 -21.36
N PRO A 79 -7.24 -12.44 -22.06
CA PRO A 79 -7.72 -13.61 -22.80
C PRO A 79 -6.82 -13.99 -23.99
N SER A 80 -5.98 -13.08 -24.48
CA SER A 80 -5.05 -13.36 -25.59
C SER A 80 -3.63 -13.70 -25.14
N CYS A 81 -3.43 -13.97 -23.86
CA CYS A 81 -2.13 -14.30 -23.28
C CYS A 81 -1.98 -15.82 -23.16
N MET A 82 -1.02 -16.41 -23.88
CA MET A 82 -0.78 -17.85 -23.89
C MET A 82 -0.48 -18.41 -22.49
N ALA A 83 0.36 -17.73 -21.71
CA ALA A 83 0.65 -18.13 -20.34
C ALA A 83 -0.61 -18.13 -19.47
N CYS A 84 -1.52 -17.18 -19.68
CA CYS A 84 -2.79 -17.09 -18.97
C CYS A 84 -3.71 -18.27 -19.32
N ILE A 85 -3.77 -18.65 -20.61
CA ILE A 85 -4.53 -19.83 -21.06
C ILE A 85 -4.00 -21.10 -20.40
N TYR A 86 -2.68 -21.29 -20.35
CA TYR A 86 -2.07 -22.45 -19.69
C TYR A 86 -2.23 -22.43 -18.16
N SER A 87 -2.39 -21.26 -17.54
CA SER A 87 -2.65 -21.14 -16.10
C SER A 87 -4.07 -21.54 -15.69
N ARG A 88 -5.06 -21.51 -16.61
CA ARG A 88 -6.49 -21.73 -16.28
C ARG A 88 -6.76 -23.05 -15.53
N PRO A 89 -6.21 -24.21 -15.92
CA PRO A 89 -6.45 -25.46 -15.20
C PRO A 89 -5.93 -25.40 -13.76
N THR A 90 -4.75 -24.82 -13.57
CA THR A 90 -4.16 -24.64 -12.23
C THR A 90 -5.03 -23.71 -11.39
N VAL A 91 -5.44 -22.55 -11.93
CA VAL A 91 -6.28 -21.59 -11.21
C VAL A 91 -7.65 -22.20 -10.88
N SER A 92 -8.26 -22.95 -11.80
CA SER A 92 -9.53 -23.66 -11.56
C SER A 92 -9.39 -24.67 -10.42
N ALA A 93 -8.34 -25.49 -10.42
CA ALA A 93 -8.11 -26.45 -9.35
C ALA A 93 -7.94 -25.78 -7.98
N MET A 94 -7.34 -24.58 -7.93
CA MET A 94 -7.21 -23.82 -6.68
C MET A 94 -8.55 -23.22 -6.25
N LYS A 95 -9.34 -22.69 -7.19
CA LYS A 95 -10.72 -22.23 -6.91
C LYS A 95 -11.57 -23.35 -6.34
N ASP A 96 -11.54 -24.52 -6.96
CA ASP A 96 -12.32 -25.68 -6.50
C ASP A 96 -11.89 -26.12 -5.10
N LYS A 97 -10.58 -26.12 -4.82
CA LYS A 97 -10.02 -26.53 -3.53
C LYS A 97 -10.25 -25.53 -2.39
N PHE A 98 -10.26 -24.23 -2.68
CA PHE A 98 -10.24 -23.17 -1.66
C PHE A 98 -11.45 -22.23 -1.71
N SER A 99 -12.48 -22.54 -2.52
CA SER A 99 -13.66 -21.67 -2.73
C SER A 99 -14.36 -21.21 -1.45
N ASP A 100 -14.39 -22.03 -0.41
CA ASP A 100 -15.02 -21.70 0.87
C ASP A 100 -14.18 -20.78 1.78
N GLN A 101 -12.89 -20.60 1.47
CA GLN A 101 -11.92 -19.91 2.33
C GLN A 101 -11.26 -18.70 1.66
N VAL A 102 -11.24 -18.68 0.32
CA VAL A 102 -10.47 -17.73 -0.46
C VAL A 102 -11.32 -17.19 -1.59
N ASP A 103 -11.42 -15.86 -1.71
CA ASP A 103 -12.02 -15.24 -2.88
C ASP A 103 -11.03 -15.16 -4.05
N PHE A 104 -11.55 -15.24 -5.27
CA PHE A 104 -10.74 -15.16 -6.48
C PHE A 104 -11.29 -14.10 -7.43
N ILE A 105 -10.57 -13.00 -7.54
CA ILE A 105 -10.91 -11.89 -8.41
C ILE A 105 -10.06 -11.97 -9.69
N VAL A 106 -10.68 -11.76 -10.84
CA VAL A 106 -9.98 -11.72 -12.13
C VAL A 106 -10.07 -10.32 -12.70
N VAL A 107 -8.92 -9.75 -13.04
CA VAL A 107 -8.77 -8.43 -13.65
C VAL A 107 -8.24 -8.62 -15.06
N ASN A 108 -9.07 -8.25 -16.04
CA ASN A 108 -8.65 -8.25 -17.44
C ASN A 108 -7.92 -6.95 -17.76
N VAL A 109 -6.61 -7.02 -17.97
CA VAL A 109 -5.76 -5.83 -18.21
C VAL A 109 -6.04 -5.12 -19.54
N LYS A 110 -6.90 -5.70 -20.39
CA LYS A 110 -7.35 -5.06 -21.65
C LYS A 110 -8.54 -4.13 -21.45
N GLU A 111 -9.25 -4.23 -20.33
CA GLU A 111 -10.36 -3.33 -20.00
C GLU A 111 -9.80 -1.98 -19.54
N SER A 112 -10.39 -0.90 -20.04
CA SER A 112 -9.95 0.47 -19.74
C SER A 112 -10.04 0.79 -18.25
N GLU A 113 -11.05 0.24 -17.60
CA GLU A 113 -11.38 0.36 -16.19
C GLU A 113 -10.32 -0.31 -15.29
N ALA A 114 -9.58 -1.28 -15.84
CA ALA A 114 -8.49 -1.96 -15.14
C ALA A 114 -7.17 -1.18 -15.16
N MET A 115 -7.06 -0.08 -15.91
CA MET A 115 -5.78 0.63 -16.07
C MET A 115 -5.27 1.21 -14.75
N ASP A 116 -6.15 1.78 -13.95
CA ASP A 116 -5.80 2.35 -12.64
C ASP A 116 -5.29 1.26 -11.68
N LEU A 117 -5.91 0.07 -11.72
CA LEU A 117 -5.45 -1.11 -10.99
C LEU A 117 -4.05 -1.55 -11.43
N VAL A 118 -3.83 -1.67 -12.75
CA VAL A 118 -2.53 -2.08 -13.31
C VAL A 118 -1.41 -1.13 -12.87
N LEU A 119 -1.67 0.18 -12.93
CA LEU A 119 -0.71 1.21 -12.53
C LEU A 119 -0.46 1.17 -11.02
N LYS A 120 -1.52 1.11 -10.22
CA LYS A 120 -1.45 1.09 -8.75
C LYS A 120 -0.67 -0.13 -8.24
N TYR A 121 -1.03 -1.31 -8.71
CA TYR A 121 -0.37 -2.56 -8.30
C TYR A 121 0.93 -2.84 -9.07
N LYS A 122 1.35 -1.91 -9.95
CA LYS A 122 2.58 -1.98 -10.74
C LYS A 122 2.71 -3.30 -11.51
N VAL A 123 1.62 -3.77 -12.10
CA VAL A 123 1.58 -5.01 -12.87
C VAL A 123 2.32 -4.80 -14.19
N ARG A 124 3.37 -5.60 -14.44
CA ARG A 124 4.27 -5.46 -15.60
C ARG A 124 4.13 -6.58 -16.63
N SER A 125 3.48 -7.67 -16.27
CA SER A 125 3.33 -8.86 -17.11
C SER A 125 2.01 -9.55 -16.79
N THR A 126 1.54 -10.43 -17.68
CA THR A 126 0.39 -11.29 -17.39
C THR A 126 0.78 -12.77 -17.61
N PRO A 127 0.23 -13.70 -16.81
CA PRO A 127 -0.59 -13.42 -15.63
C PRO A 127 0.27 -12.94 -14.45
N THR A 128 -0.31 -12.12 -13.59
CA THR A 128 0.24 -11.76 -12.27
C THR A 128 -0.80 -12.08 -11.22
N PHE A 129 -0.37 -12.77 -10.17
CA PHE A 129 -1.21 -13.15 -9.04
C PHE A 129 -0.74 -12.35 -7.83
N ILE A 130 -1.66 -11.63 -7.19
CA ILE A 130 -1.42 -10.89 -5.96
C ILE A 130 -2.38 -11.44 -4.91
N MET A 131 -1.86 -11.80 -3.75
CA MET A 131 -2.62 -12.46 -2.69
C MET A 131 -2.68 -11.57 -1.46
N PHE A 132 -3.89 -11.36 -0.97
CA PHE A 132 -4.21 -10.53 0.17
C PHE A 132 -4.69 -11.40 1.32
N GLY A 133 -4.24 -11.09 2.53
CA GLY A 133 -4.77 -11.68 3.76
C GLY A 133 -6.18 -11.15 4.06
N SER A 134 -6.81 -11.71 5.09
CA SER A 134 -8.10 -11.23 5.62
C SER A 134 -8.02 -9.79 6.16
N ASP A 135 -6.81 -9.33 6.50
CA ASP A 135 -6.53 -7.94 6.87
C ASP A 135 -6.51 -6.98 5.67
N GLY A 136 -6.66 -7.46 4.43
CA GLY A 136 -6.57 -6.64 3.22
C GLY A 136 -5.15 -6.24 2.83
N LEU A 137 -4.12 -6.72 3.54
CA LEU A 137 -2.73 -6.47 3.22
C LEU A 137 -2.22 -7.50 2.21
N GLU A 138 -1.42 -7.03 1.26
CA GLU A 138 -0.73 -7.92 0.34
C GLU A 138 0.31 -8.75 1.09
N LYS A 139 0.18 -10.09 1.02
CA LYS A 139 1.10 -11.02 1.68
C LYS A 139 2.14 -11.56 0.71
N THR A 140 1.73 -11.83 -0.52
CA THR A 140 2.63 -12.38 -1.55
C THR A 140 2.12 -12.06 -2.95
N ARG A 141 3.05 -12.09 -3.91
CA ARG A 141 2.75 -11.97 -5.34
C ARG A 141 3.74 -12.76 -6.19
N PHE A 142 3.28 -13.22 -7.35
CA PHE A 142 4.18 -13.74 -8.38
C PHE A 142 3.62 -13.48 -9.79
N SER A 143 4.50 -13.52 -10.79
CA SER A 143 4.12 -13.34 -12.20
C SER A 143 4.62 -14.51 -13.05
N GLY A 144 3.90 -14.78 -14.14
CA GLY A 144 4.15 -15.90 -15.04
C GLY A 144 3.23 -17.09 -14.78
N LEU A 145 3.50 -18.19 -15.48
CA LEU A 145 2.64 -19.38 -15.49
C LEU A 145 2.30 -19.86 -14.06
N ALA A 146 1.01 -20.10 -13.82
CA ALA A 146 0.52 -20.64 -12.55
C ALA A 146 0.98 -22.08 -12.36
N ARG A 147 1.90 -22.27 -11.41
CA ARG A 147 2.41 -23.58 -10.99
C ARG A 147 1.68 -24.02 -9.73
N SER A 148 1.08 -25.20 -9.74
CA SER A 148 0.20 -25.67 -8.66
C SER A 148 0.86 -25.59 -7.28
N LYS A 149 2.13 -26.00 -7.17
CA LYS A 149 2.88 -25.93 -5.91
C LYS A 149 2.99 -24.50 -5.37
N ILE A 150 3.40 -23.55 -6.23
CA ILE A 150 3.58 -22.15 -5.82
C ILE A 150 2.24 -21.51 -5.47
N MET A 151 1.19 -21.75 -6.28
CA MET A 151 -0.14 -21.24 -5.98
C MET A 151 -0.65 -21.77 -4.64
N GLN A 152 -0.52 -23.08 -4.40
CA GLN A 152 -1.00 -23.70 -3.18
C GLN A 152 -0.25 -23.16 -1.95
N GLU A 153 1.09 -23.13 -1.97
CA GLU A 153 1.90 -22.59 -0.87
C GLU A 153 1.58 -21.12 -0.60
N SER A 154 1.35 -20.33 -1.66
CA SER A 154 0.99 -18.92 -1.52
C SER A 154 -0.42 -18.72 -0.95
N ILE A 155 -1.37 -19.60 -1.29
CA ILE A 155 -2.73 -19.59 -0.73
C ILE A 155 -2.71 -20.00 0.74
N GLU A 156 -1.99 -21.07 1.08
CA GLU A 156 -1.86 -21.53 2.46
C GLU A 156 -1.25 -20.42 3.36
N MET A 157 -0.27 -19.67 2.84
CA MET A 157 0.32 -18.52 3.54
C MET A 157 -0.68 -17.41 3.91
N ILE A 158 -1.67 -17.13 3.05
CA ILE A 158 -2.69 -16.09 3.31
C ILE A 158 -3.85 -16.60 4.18
N LEU A 159 -3.93 -17.91 4.44
CA LEU A 159 -4.90 -18.50 5.37
C LEU A 159 -4.36 -18.57 6.80
N GLU A 160 -3.04 -18.65 6.98
CA GLU A 160 -2.40 -18.75 8.30
C GLU A 160 -2.23 -17.39 9.01
N ASN A 161 -2.41 -16.26 8.31
CA ASN A 161 -2.17 -14.89 8.81
C ASN A 161 -3.31 -13.92 8.46
#